data_AF-A0A7Y3ED69-F1
#
_entry.id   AF-A0A7Y3ED69-F1
#
_cell.length_a   1.000
_cell.length_b   1.000
_cell.length_c   1.000
_cell.angle_alpha   90.00
_cell.angle_beta   90.00
_cell.angle_gamma   90.00
#
_symmetry.space_group_name_H-M   'P 1'
#
loop_
_entity.id
_entity.type
_entity.pdbx_description
1 polymer ?
#
loop_
_entity_poly.entity_id
_entity_poly.type
_entity_poly.pdbx_seq_one_letter_code
_entity_poly.pdbx_strand_id
1 'polypeptide(L)'
;MRRIARLRSLALAAVLPVVLCACGGPEGGAADDSAEAVLVTAEVLRENVDILYGLASIERYNPPRASRLFAYAYVALYEGWVRGVPGLETLVGRLNGLDALPEPEAGVAFDWPTVALTAELGVVSLILEGAQPFSLFELETFVERQIEARREAGVGGGVVERSQEYGEALAEALSAWADADRYAERWDLNEYEPGRTEGSWVPTADYGMSIPLNQVTQMVQLFEEDDWREVRESDELRSEWLSDRMLLTARPSTITNPNTALEPGWRHLRPFVLSSVAEVAPPGPYPYATDPESDFYRDAYEVYRVSKELTGFDFATGHYWADLPAQTGTPAGHWLKIAMATVEQNEV
;
A
#
# COMPACT_ATOMS: atom_id res chain seq x y z
N MET A 1 -9.49 -30.02 -1.35
CA MET A 1 -9.01 -31.25 -0.66
C MET A 1 -7.56 -31.07 -0.25
N ARG A 2 -7.30 -30.86 1.06
CA ARG A 2 -6.05 -31.16 1.79
C ARG A 2 -4.72 -30.92 1.04
N ARG A 3 -4.05 -29.78 1.27
CA ARG A 3 -2.57 -29.62 1.36
C ARG A 3 -2.17 -28.13 1.32
N ILE A 4 -2.28 -27.43 2.45
CA ILE A 4 -1.19 -26.56 2.91
C ILE A 4 -0.42 -27.38 3.95
N ALA A 5 0.08 -28.53 3.48
CA ALA A 5 0.80 -29.45 4.33
C ALA A 5 2.29 -29.15 4.19
N ARG A 6 2.85 -28.58 5.26
CA ARG A 6 4.13 -28.99 5.83
C ARG A 6 5.31 -29.12 4.85
N LEU A 7 6.11 -28.06 4.79
CA LEU A 7 7.57 -28.13 4.69
C LEU A 7 8.07 -27.70 6.09
N ARG A 8 8.49 -28.52 7.07
CA ARG A 8 9.34 -29.73 7.11
C ARG A 8 10.60 -29.50 6.26
N SER A 9 11.79 -29.32 6.82
CA SER A 9 12.43 -30.29 7.72
C SER A 9 13.62 -29.73 8.52
N LEU A 10 13.59 -30.01 9.83
CA LEU A 10 14.65 -30.04 10.85
C LEU A 10 16.04 -30.57 10.41
N ALA A 11 17.11 -30.00 10.98
CA ALA A 11 18.22 -30.70 11.69
C ALA A 11 19.25 -29.67 12.25
N LEU A 12 19.35 -29.49 13.59
CA LEU A 12 20.32 -30.11 14.54
C LEU A 12 21.69 -29.38 14.57
N ALA A 13 22.38 -29.03 15.68
CA ALA A 13 22.29 -29.36 17.10
C ALA A 13 23.15 -28.40 17.98
N ALA A 14 22.74 -28.20 19.24
CA ALA A 14 23.51 -27.99 20.49
C ALA A 14 24.48 -26.77 20.60
N VAL A 15 24.54 -26.02 21.71
CA VAL A 15 24.88 -26.46 23.08
C VAL A 15 24.36 -25.46 24.13
N LEU A 16 23.83 -26.01 25.22
CA LEU A 16 23.37 -25.35 26.45
C LEU A 16 24.56 -24.90 27.34
N PRO A 17 24.37 -23.94 28.25
CA PRO A 17 24.39 -24.37 29.65
C PRO A 17 23.25 -23.81 30.50
N VAL A 18 22.79 -24.69 31.38
CA VAL A 18 21.87 -24.51 32.50
C VAL A 18 22.35 -23.41 33.45
N VAL A 19 21.44 -22.53 33.88
CA VAL A 19 21.45 -21.99 35.24
C VAL A 19 20.05 -22.14 35.83
N LEU A 20 19.99 -22.76 37.00
CA LEU A 20 18.82 -23.13 37.77
C LEU A 20 18.46 -22.06 38.81
N CYS A 21 17.15 -22.02 39.12
CA CYS A 21 16.47 -21.57 40.34
C CYS A 21 16.30 -20.06 40.61
N ALA A 22 15.04 -19.61 40.63
CA ALA A 22 14.34 -19.26 41.89
C ALA A 22 12.81 -19.24 41.72
N CYS A 23 12.11 -19.62 42.79
CA CYS A 23 10.67 -19.90 42.88
C CYS A 23 9.78 -18.65 43.04
N GLY A 24 8.54 -18.72 42.53
CA GLY A 24 7.41 -17.84 42.85
C GLY A 24 6.13 -18.35 42.18
N GLY A 25 5.00 -18.42 42.89
CA GLY A 25 3.77 -19.13 42.50
C GLY A 25 2.88 -18.40 41.48
N PRO A 26 1.68 -18.92 41.19
CA PRO A 26 0.87 -18.50 40.05
C PRO A 26 0.00 -17.30 40.43
N GLU A 27 0.35 -16.12 39.94
CA GLU A 27 -0.55 -14.96 39.94
C GLU A 27 -0.81 -14.54 38.48
N GLY A 28 -2.08 -14.25 38.21
CA GLY A 28 -2.63 -14.03 36.87
C GLY A 28 -1.88 -12.96 36.09
N GLY A 29 -1.73 -13.22 34.79
CA GLY A 29 -1.02 -12.38 33.84
C GLY A 29 -1.60 -10.96 33.77
N ALA A 30 -0.95 -10.04 34.46
CA ALA A 30 -0.65 -8.76 33.84
C ALA A 30 0.36 -9.06 32.72
N ALA A 31 0.02 -8.70 31.48
CA ALA A 31 1.02 -8.62 30.44
C ALA A 31 2.14 -7.70 30.96
N ASP A 32 3.39 -8.16 30.90
CA ASP A 32 4.55 -7.41 31.34
C ASP A 32 4.64 -6.11 30.51
N ASP A 33 4.64 -4.95 31.17
CA ASP A 33 4.80 -3.61 30.55
C ASP A 33 6.00 -3.58 29.59
N SER A 34 7.03 -4.39 29.87
CA SER A 34 8.23 -4.52 29.03
C SER A 34 7.92 -5.15 27.67
N ALA A 35 7.00 -6.12 27.63
CA ALA A 35 6.55 -6.73 26.40
C ALA A 35 5.71 -5.71 25.62
N GLU A 36 4.70 -5.06 26.21
CA GLU A 36 3.86 -4.07 25.50
C GLU A 36 4.70 -2.96 24.83
N ALA A 37 5.74 -2.45 25.51
CA ALA A 37 6.65 -1.44 24.99
C ALA A 37 7.45 -1.83 23.73
N VAL A 38 7.67 -3.12 23.46
CA VAL A 38 8.54 -3.59 22.35
C VAL A 38 7.98 -3.30 20.94
N LEU A 39 6.70 -2.93 20.80
CA LEU A 39 6.13 -2.48 19.51
C LEU A 39 5.60 -1.04 19.51
N VAL A 40 5.40 -0.45 20.69
CA VAL A 40 4.82 0.89 20.84
C VAL A 40 5.92 1.95 20.81
N THR A 41 6.77 1.92 19.78
CA THR A 41 7.74 3.00 19.55
C THR A 41 7.49 3.61 18.18
N ALA A 42 7.63 4.93 18.05
CA ALA A 42 7.61 5.56 16.73
C ALA A 42 8.66 4.98 15.77
N GLU A 43 9.68 4.30 16.29
CA GLU A 43 10.69 3.63 15.48
C GLU A 43 10.15 2.44 14.69
N VAL A 44 9.35 1.57 15.30
CA VAL A 44 8.76 0.44 14.58
C VAL A 44 7.80 0.93 13.50
N LEU A 45 6.96 1.92 13.82
CA LEU A 45 6.03 2.52 12.85
C LEU A 45 6.75 3.25 11.71
N ARG A 46 7.87 3.94 12.00
CA ARG A 46 8.69 4.59 10.98
C ARG A 46 9.29 3.58 10.02
N GLU A 47 9.87 2.50 10.55
CA GLU A 47 10.45 1.45 9.72
C GLU A 47 9.38 0.79 8.83
N ASN A 48 8.19 0.53 9.38
CA ASN A 48 7.05 0.06 8.61
C ASN A 48 6.68 1.02 7.46
N VAL A 49 6.56 2.33 7.74
CA VAL A 49 6.28 3.35 6.71
C VAL A 49 7.36 3.37 5.64
N ASP A 50 8.64 3.21 6.02
CA ASP A 50 9.77 3.19 5.09
C ASP A 50 9.73 1.96 4.18
N ILE A 51 9.37 0.80 4.74
CA ILE A 51 9.20 -0.45 4.00
C ILE A 51 8.04 -0.31 3.01
N LEU A 52 6.86 0.17 3.44
CA LEU A 52 5.72 0.34 2.55
C LEU A 52 5.97 1.41 1.47
N TYR A 53 6.65 2.51 1.81
CA TYR A 53 7.11 3.51 0.84
C TYR A 53 8.03 2.88 -0.22
N GLY A 54 9.02 2.10 0.22
CA GLY A 54 9.92 1.35 -0.65
C GLY A 54 9.16 0.35 -1.53
N LEU A 55 8.20 -0.36 -0.94
CA LEU A 55 7.34 -1.34 -1.62
C LEU A 55 6.57 -0.69 -2.77
N ALA A 56 5.88 0.42 -2.53
CA ALA A 56 5.17 1.15 -3.57
C ALA A 56 6.11 1.62 -4.71
N SER A 57 7.35 1.99 -4.36
CA SER A 57 8.38 2.38 -5.33
C SER A 57 8.86 1.21 -6.19
N ILE A 58 9.31 0.10 -5.58
CA ILE A 58 9.83 -1.07 -6.30
C ILE A 58 8.75 -1.75 -7.15
N GLU A 59 7.51 -1.74 -6.65
CA GLU A 59 6.32 -2.24 -7.35
C GLU A 59 5.78 -1.26 -8.40
N ARG A 60 6.36 -0.05 -8.47
CA ARG A 60 6.05 1.00 -9.44
C ARG A 60 4.56 1.35 -9.44
N TYR A 61 4.00 1.46 -8.24
CA TYR A 61 2.62 1.87 -8.07
C TYR A 61 2.46 3.31 -8.54
N ASN A 62 1.37 3.56 -9.28
CA ASN A 62 0.97 4.92 -9.60
C ASN A 62 0.31 5.56 -8.35
N PRO A 63 0.17 6.90 -8.29
CA PRO A 63 -0.32 7.56 -7.08
C PRO A 63 -1.67 7.05 -6.56
N PRO A 64 -2.70 6.80 -7.41
CA PRO A 64 -3.95 6.21 -6.93
C PRO A 64 -3.77 4.80 -6.34
N ARG A 65 -3.01 3.92 -7.00
CA ARG A 65 -2.77 2.55 -6.50
C ARG A 65 -1.99 2.54 -5.19
N ALA A 66 -0.99 3.41 -5.05
CA ALA A 66 -0.23 3.55 -3.81
C ALA A 66 -1.12 3.98 -2.64
N SER A 67 -2.06 4.92 -2.86
CA SER A 67 -2.99 5.32 -1.80
C SER A 67 -3.92 4.19 -1.37
N ARG A 68 -4.39 3.34 -2.32
CA ARG A 68 -5.17 2.13 -2.00
C ARG A 68 -4.38 1.15 -1.15
N LEU A 69 -3.14 0.83 -1.55
CA LEU A 69 -2.24 -0.08 -0.81
C LEU A 69 -2.07 0.39 0.64
N PHE A 70 -1.67 1.65 0.83
CA PHE A 70 -1.44 2.20 2.17
C PHE A 70 -2.72 2.22 3.01
N ALA A 71 -3.85 2.61 2.41
CA ALA A 71 -5.10 2.70 3.15
C ALA A 71 -5.52 1.33 3.73
N TYR A 72 -5.48 0.25 2.93
CA TYR A 72 -5.82 -1.08 3.42
C TYR A 72 -4.77 -1.65 4.40
N ALA A 73 -3.47 -1.44 4.13
CA ALA A 73 -2.41 -1.85 5.04
C ALA A 73 -2.58 -1.23 6.44
N TYR A 74 -2.83 0.08 6.51
CA TYR A 74 -3.00 0.78 7.80
C TYR A 74 -4.35 0.53 8.46
N VAL A 75 -5.42 0.21 7.73
CA VAL A 75 -6.65 -0.31 8.35
C VAL A 75 -6.40 -1.66 9.00
N ALA A 76 -5.63 -2.54 8.37
CA ALA A 76 -5.27 -3.84 8.94
C ALA A 76 -4.39 -3.72 10.18
N LEU A 77 -3.36 -2.88 10.12
CA LEU A 77 -2.53 -2.57 11.26
C LEU A 77 -3.36 -1.98 12.41
N TYR A 78 -4.27 -1.04 12.10
CA TYR A 78 -5.16 -0.42 13.10
C TYR A 78 -6.09 -1.45 13.75
N GLU A 79 -6.84 -2.23 12.96
CA GLU A 79 -7.82 -3.19 13.50
C GLU A 79 -7.16 -4.35 14.27
N GLY A 80 -5.94 -4.73 13.90
CA GLY A 80 -5.17 -5.71 14.67
C GLY A 80 -4.66 -5.18 16.01
N TRP A 81 -4.53 -3.86 16.17
CA TRP A 81 -4.03 -3.23 17.39
C TRP A 81 -5.13 -2.60 18.25
N VAL A 82 -6.26 -2.20 17.68
CA VAL A 82 -7.29 -1.35 18.31
C VAL A 82 -7.75 -1.85 19.69
N ARG A 83 -7.81 -3.17 19.88
CA ARG A 83 -8.23 -3.82 21.13
C ARG A 83 -7.16 -3.80 22.23
N GLY A 84 -5.90 -3.59 21.86
CA GLY A 84 -4.76 -3.46 22.75
C GLY A 84 -4.49 -2.03 23.22
N VAL A 85 -5.09 -1.01 22.60
CA VAL A 85 -4.84 0.39 22.94
C VAL A 85 -6.06 1.00 23.64
N PRO A 86 -5.93 1.42 24.91
CA PRO A 86 -7.02 2.11 25.61
C PRO A 86 -7.50 3.36 24.85
N GLY A 87 -8.80 3.44 24.61
CA GLY A 87 -9.43 4.61 23.99
C GLY A 87 -9.46 4.60 22.47
N LEU A 88 -8.85 3.62 21.79
CA LEU A 88 -9.13 3.39 20.38
C LEU A 88 -10.41 2.57 20.20
N GLU A 89 -11.09 2.78 19.08
CA GLU A 89 -12.37 2.17 18.75
C GLU A 89 -12.30 1.62 17.33
N THR A 90 -12.88 0.44 17.11
CA THR A 90 -12.90 -0.18 15.78
C THR A 90 -13.50 0.74 14.71
N LEU A 91 -12.99 0.60 13.50
CA LEU A 91 -13.47 1.20 12.26
C LEU A 91 -14.67 0.45 11.67
N VAL A 92 -15.04 -0.69 12.23
CA VAL A 92 -16.27 -1.42 11.87
C VAL A 92 -17.48 -0.49 12.04
N GLY A 93 -18.29 -0.38 10.98
CA GLY A 93 -19.43 0.53 10.90
C GLY A 93 -19.07 2.01 10.70
N ARG A 94 -17.78 2.36 10.62
CA ARG A 94 -17.29 3.72 10.34
C ARG A 94 -16.76 3.88 8.93
N LEU A 95 -16.22 2.80 8.34
CA LEU A 95 -15.81 2.76 6.95
C LEU A 95 -16.89 2.11 6.10
N ASN A 96 -17.09 2.64 4.90
CA ASN A 96 -18.10 2.12 3.97
C ASN A 96 -17.88 0.63 3.70
N GLY A 97 -18.91 -0.18 3.97
CA GLY A 97 -18.93 -1.61 3.73
C GLY A 97 -18.11 -2.46 4.71
N LEU A 98 -17.46 -1.87 5.71
CA LEU A 98 -16.77 -2.61 6.78
C LEU A 98 -17.76 -2.90 7.90
N ASP A 99 -18.63 -3.88 7.69
CA ASP A 99 -19.79 -4.12 8.57
C ASP A 99 -19.47 -5.03 9.77
N ALA A 100 -18.48 -5.91 9.63
CA ALA A 100 -18.05 -6.83 10.69
C ALA A 100 -16.63 -7.34 10.44
N LEU A 101 -15.95 -7.73 11.53
CA LEU A 101 -14.66 -8.43 11.51
C LEU A 101 -14.71 -9.62 12.48
N PRO A 102 -13.83 -10.63 12.32
CA PRO A 102 -13.67 -11.69 13.30
C PRO A 102 -13.36 -11.14 14.70
N GLU A 103 -14.09 -11.63 15.71
CA GLU A 103 -13.83 -11.28 17.11
C GLU A 103 -12.81 -12.26 17.72
N PRO A 104 -11.90 -11.77 18.58
CA PRO A 104 -10.94 -12.63 19.27
C PRO A 104 -11.64 -13.46 20.34
N GLU A 105 -11.03 -14.58 20.73
CA GLU A 105 -11.58 -15.44 21.78
C GLU A 105 -11.63 -14.71 23.13
N ALA A 106 -12.82 -14.64 23.73
CA ALA A 106 -13.02 -13.93 24.98
C ALA A 106 -12.29 -14.62 26.15
N GLY A 107 -11.59 -13.82 26.97
CA GLY A 107 -10.87 -14.32 28.14
C GLY A 107 -9.53 -14.99 27.82
N VAL A 108 -9.08 -14.93 26.56
CA VAL A 108 -7.77 -15.43 26.12
C VAL A 108 -6.80 -14.26 25.91
N ALA A 109 -5.55 -14.45 26.35
CA ALA A 109 -4.50 -13.47 26.15
C ALA A 109 -3.98 -13.49 24.70
N PHE A 110 -3.84 -12.30 24.12
CA PHE A 110 -3.25 -12.02 22.81
C PHE A 110 -2.12 -11.01 22.95
N ASP A 111 -1.18 -11.07 22.01
CA ASP A 111 -0.17 -10.05 21.78
C ASP A 111 -0.61 -9.18 20.61
N TRP A 112 -1.33 -8.09 20.89
CA TRP A 112 -1.90 -7.19 19.87
C TRP A 112 -0.89 -6.66 18.86
N PRO A 113 0.37 -6.36 19.24
CA PRO A 113 1.40 -6.05 18.28
C PRO A 113 1.65 -7.13 17.22
N THR A 114 1.75 -8.40 17.64
CA THR A 114 1.84 -9.55 16.72
C THR A 114 0.59 -9.66 15.84
N VAL A 115 -0.61 -9.45 16.40
CA VAL A 115 -1.87 -9.44 15.63
C VAL A 115 -1.82 -8.38 14.53
N ALA A 116 -1.46 -7.14 14.88
CA ALA A 116 -1.42 -5.99 13.98
C ALA A 116 -0.46 -6.19 12.80
N LEU A 117 0.79 -6.57 13.07
CA LEU A 117 1.79 -6.80 12.03
C LEU A 117 1.46 -8.01 11.15
N THR A 118 0.87 -9.06 11.73
CA THR A 118 0.43 -10.23 10.96
C THR A 118 -0.74 -9.87 10.06
N ALA A 119 -1.71 -9.10 10.55
CA ALA A 119 -2.86 -8.63 9.77
C ALA A 119 -2.42 -7.73 8.61
N GLU A 120 -1.53 -6.77 8.85
CA GLU A 120 -0.98 -5.90 7.82
C GLU A 120 -0.22 -6.69 6.74
N LEU A 121 0.71 -7.56 7.15
CA LEU A 121 1.45 -8.40 6.21
C LEU A 121 0.51 -9.25 5.36
N GLY A 122 -0.52 -9.85 5.96
CA GLY A 122 -1.50 -10.66 5.23
C GLY A 122 -2.26 -9.85 4.18
N VAL A 123 -2.76 -8.66 4.53
CA VAL A 123 -3.47 -7.78 3.59
C VAL A 123 -2.55 -7.31 2.47
N VAL A 124 -1.34 -6.86 2.79
CA VAL A 124 -0.35 -6.43 1.79
C VAL A 124 0.03 -7.58 0.85
N SER A 125 0.22 -8.78 1.39
CA SER A 125 0.56 -9.97 0.59
C SER A 125 -0.54 -10.35 -0.38
N LEU A 126 -1.82 -10.24 0.02
CA LEU A 126 -2.96 -10.55 -0.84
C LEU A 126 -3.17 -9.49 -1.93
N ILE A 127 -3.05 -8.20 -1.59
CA ILE A 127 -3.06 -7.11 -2.59
C ILE A 127 -1.93 -7.32 -3.61
N LEU A 128 -0.76 -7.79 -3.15
CA LEU A 128 0.42 -8.01 -3.97
C LEU A 128 0.60 -9.44 -4.47
N GLU A 129 -0.40 -10.31 -4.43
CA GLU A 129 -0.23 -11.69 -4.92
C GLU A 129 0.33 -11.68 -6.36
N GLY A 130 1.32 -12.51 -6.68
CA GLY A 130 2.03 -12.43 -7.97
C GLY A 130 3.09 -11.31 -8.06
N ALA A 131 3.46 -10.70 -6.92
CA ALA A 131 4.65 -9.87 -6.75
C ALA A 131 5.93 -10.56 -7.19
N GLN A 132 6.98 -9.77 -7.48
CA GLN A 132 8.29 -10.39 -7.58
C GLN A 132 8.61 -11.01 -6.22
N PRO A 133 9.29 -12.17 -6.15
CA PRO A 133 9.58 -12.81 -4.86
C PRO A 133 10.31 -11.92 -3.84
N PHE A 134 11.05 -10.91 -4.31
CA PHE A 134 11.76 -9.97 -3.44
C PHE A 134 10.90 -8.82 -2.94
N SER A 135 9.71 -8.58 -3.50
CA SER A 135 8.93 -7.38 -3.17
C SER A 135 8.45 -7.39 -1.73
N LEU A 136 8.01 -8.53 -1.22
CA LEU A 136 7.53 -8.67 0.16
C LEU A 136 8.65 -8.97 1.16
N PHE A 137 9.86 -9.32 0.68
CA PHE A 137 10.94 -9.83 1.51
C PHE A 137 11.29 -8.93 2.70
N GLU A 138 11.39 -7.61 2.47
CA GLU A 138 11.70 -6.65 3.55
C GLU A 138 10.56 -6.56 4.57
N LEU A 139 9.30 -6.60 4.15
CA LEU A 139 8.15 -6.57 5.05
C LEU A 139 8.02 -7.87 5.84
N GLU A 140 8.19 -9.02 5.18
CA GLU A 140 8.20 -10.34 5.82
C GLU A 140 9.32 -10.41 6.87
N THR A 141 10.55 -10.03 6.50
CA THR A 141 11.71 -10.02 7.39
C THR A 141 11.49 -9.07 8.58
N PHE A 142 10.91 -7.90 8.34
CA PHE A 142 10.55 -6.95 9.38
C PHE A 142 9.57 -7.56 10.37
N VAL A 143 8.45 -8.12 9.90
CA VAL A 143 7.43 -8.71 10.75
C VAL A 143 7.98 -9.90 11.53
N GLU A 144 8.74 -10.80 10.89
CA GLU A 144 9.40 -11.93 11.56
C GLU A 144 10.34 -11.46 12.68
N ARG A 145 11.15 -10.43 12.42
CA ARG A 145 12.07 -9.85 13.41
C ARG A 145 11.31 -9.24 14.58
N GLN A 146 10.21 -8.52 14.32
CA GLN A 146 9.39 -7.94 15.39
C GLN A 146 8.76 -9.02 16.26
N ILE A 147 8.21 -10.08 15.64
CA ILE A 147 7.61 -11.22 16.38
C ILE A 147 8.66 -11.95 17.21
N GLU A 148 9.88 -12.14 16.70
CA GLU A 148 10.95 -12.76 17.49
C GLU A 148 11.36 -11.88 18.68
N ALA A 149 11.42 -10.55 18.51
CA ALA A 149 11.66 -9.63 19.61
C ALA A 149 10.58 -9.75 20.71
N ARG A 150 9.31 -10.05 20.35
CA ARG A 150 8.25 -10.36 21.34
C ARG A 150 8.58 -11.62 22.15
N ARG A 151 9.06 -12.67 21.48
CA ARG A 151 9.43 -13.93 22.14
C ARG A 151 10.62 -13.72 23.08
N GLU A 152 11.63 -12.98 22.65
CA GLU A 152 12.79 -12.61 23.48
C GLU A 152 12.40 -11.75 24.69
N ALA A 153 11.38 -10.89 24.53
CA ALA A 153 10.77 -10.12 25.62
C ALA A 153 9.87 -10.95 26.56
N GLY A 154 9.78 -12.27 26.37
CA GLY A 154 9.07 -13.18 27.28
C GLY A 154 7.61 -13.44 26.93
N VAL A 155 7.11 -12.97 25.78
CA VAL A 155 5.77 -13.35 25.31
C VAL A 155 5.73 -14.85 25.01
N GLY A 156 4.87 -15.57 25.72
CA GLY A 156 4.80 -17.03 25.63
C GLY A 156 4.45 -17.51 24.21
N GLY A 157 5.12 -18.57 23.73
CA GLY A 157 4.96 -19.05 22.35
C GLY A 157 3.51 -19.35 21.95
N GLY A 158 2.69 -19.88 22.87
CA GLY A 158 1.27 -20.10 22.60
C GLY A 158 0.44 -18.81 22.50
N VAL A 159 0.87 -17.70 23.11
CA VAL A 159 0.25 -16.37 22.92
C VAL A 159 0.62 -15.85 21.54
N VAL A 160 1.88 -15.95 21.13
CA VAL A 160 2.34 -15.54 19.79
C VAL A 160 1.60 -16.30 18.70
N GLU A 161 1.54 -17.64 18.78
CA GLU A 161 0.88 -18.48 17.78
C GLU A 161 -0.61 -18.09 17.59
N ARG A 162 -1.38 -17.97 18.68
CA ARG A 162 -2.78 -17.51 18.60
C ARG A 162 -2.93 -16.09 18.07
N SER A 163 -1.96 -15.22 18.35
CA SER A 163 -1.99 -13.84 17.86
C SER A 163 -1.74 -13.77 16.36
N GLN A 164 -0.84 -14.62 15.84
CA GLN A 164 -0.65 -14.78 14.41
C GLN A 164 -1.92 -15.36 13.76
N GLU A 165 -2.51 -16.42 14.32
CA GLU A 165 -3.76 -17.02 13.82
C GLU A 165 -4.91 -15.99 13.76
N TYR A 166 -5.04 -15.15 14.78
CA TYR A 166 -6.05 -14.10 14.78
C TYR A 166 -5.73 -12.97 13.78
N GLY A 167 -4.46 -12.57 13.66
CA GLY A 167 -4.02 -11.61 12.65
C GLY A 167 -4.28 -12.08 11.22
N GLU A 168 -4.03 -13.37 10.93
CA GLU A 168 -4.35 -14.00 9.65
C GLU A 168 -5.86 -13.97 9.36
N ALA A 169 -6.70 -14.25 10.36
CA ALA A 169 -8.16 -14.17 10.22
C ALA A 169 -8.64 -12.74 9.93
N LEU A 170 -8.03 -11.72 10.57
CA LEU A 170 -8.30 -10.32 10.26
C LEU A 170 -7.87 -9.98 8.83
N ALA A 171 -6.69 -10.43 8.40
CA ALA A 171 -6.21 -10.20 7.04
C ALA A 171 -7.17 -10.78 5.99
N GLU A 172 -7.63 -12.01 6.17
CA GLU A 172 -8.60 -12.64 5.26
C GLU A 172 -9.90 -11.82 5.15
N ALA A 173 -10.46 -11.39 6.28
CA ALA A 173 -11.69 -10.60 6.30
C ALA A 173 -11.51 -9.21 5.66
N LEU A 174 -10.38 -8.54 5.93
CA LEU A 174 -10.07 -7.22 5.41
C LEU A 174 -9.73 -7.25 3.91
N SER A 175 -9.06 -8.29 3.44
CA SER A 175 -8.82 -8.51 2.01
C SER A 175 -10.13 -8.79 1.27
N ALA A 176 -11.04 -9.58 1.83
CA ALA A 176 -12.37 -9.75 1.25
C ALA A 176 -13.16 -8.43 1.19
N TRP A 177 -13.04 -7.58 2.21
CA TRP A 177 -13.60 -6.22 2.19
C TRP A 177 -12.93 -5.34 1.13
N ALA A 178 -11.62 -5.49 0.91
CA ALA A 178 -10.88 -4.77 -0.13
C ALA A 178 -11.30 -5.18 -1.54
N ASP A 179 -11.47 -6.48 -1.82
CA ASP A 179 -11.87 -6.97 -3.15
C ASP A 179 -13.27 -6.50 -3.55
N ALA A 180 -14.15 -6.28 -2.56
CA ALA A 180 -15.48 -5.74 -2.77
C ALA A 180 -15.50 -4.23 -3.10
N ASP A 181 -14.34 -3.57 -3.21
CA ASP A 181 -14.26 -2.13 -3.50
C ASP A 181 -14.33 -1.77 -5.00
N ARG A 182 -14.53 -2.77 -5.86
CA ARG A 182 -14.67 -2.67 -7.32
C ARG A 182 -13.37 -2.31 -8.05
N TYR A 183 -12.22 -2.40 -7.41
CA TYR A 183 -10.93 -2.19 -8.07
C TYR A 183 -10.73 -3.12 -9.28
N ALA A 184 -11.15 -4.38 -9.22
CA ALA A 184 -11.04 -5.32 -10.35
C ALA A 184 -11.84 -4.89 -11.59
N GLU A 185 -13.00 -4.26 -11.39
CA GLU A 185 -13.90 -3.81 -12.47
C GLU A 185 -13.41 -2.54 -13.19
N ARG A 186 -12.49 -1.79 -12.57
CA ARG A 186 -12.17 -0.40 -12.97
C ARG A 186 -11.71 -0.24 -14.42
N TRP A 187 -11.09 -1.28 -15.00
CA TRP A 187 -10.60 -1.24 -16.38
C TRP A 187 -11.67 -1.59 -17.42
N ASP A 188 -12.72 -2.30 -17.02
CA ASP A 188 -13.82 -2.66 -17.91
C ASP A 188 -14.83 -1.50 -18.02
N LEU A 189 -14.69 -0.50 -17.14
CA LEU A 189 -15.39 0.78 -17.16
C LEU A 189 -14.65 1.80 -18.04
N ASN A 190 -14.19 1.38 -19.22
CA ASN A 190 -13.33 2.11 -20.16
C ASN A 190 -13.96 3.43 -20.66
N GLU A 191 -14.07 4.41 -19.77
CA GLU A 191 -14.89 5.62 -19.90
C GLU A 191 -14.16 6.79 -20.56
N TYR A 192 -12.82 6.73 -20.66
CA TYR A 192 -12.03 7.85 -21.16
C TYR A 192 -11.35 7.54 -22.48
N GLU A 193 -11.94 8.05 -23.55
CA GLU A 193 -11.27 8.21 -24.84
C GLU A 193 -10.81 9.67 -24.95
N PRO A 194 -9.52 9.95 -25.18
CA PRO A 194 -9.04 11.30 -25.38
C PRO A 194 -9.82 11.98 -26.50
N GLY A 195 -10.46 13.10 -26.19
CA GLY A 195 -11.17 13.88 -27.19
C GLY A 195 -10.21 14.38 -28.28
N ARG A 196 -10.70 14.46 -29.53
CA ARG A 196 -9.94 15.01 -30.67
C ARG A 196 -10.21 16.50 -30.92
N THR A 197 -10.83 17.16 -29.95
CA THR A 197 -11.20 18.59 -30.03
C THR A 197 -10.21 19.45 -29.25
N GLU A 198 -10.10 20.72 -29.64
CA GLU A 198 -9.34 21.70 -28.86
C GLU A 198 -9.86 21.76 -27.41
N GLY A 199 -8.95 21.79 -26.44
CA GLY A 199 -9.27 21.76 -25.01
C GLY A 199 -9.44 20.37 -24.40
N SER A 200 -9.47 19.30 -25.19
CA SER A 200 -9.40 17.94 -24.65
C SER A 200 -8.00 17.62 -24.13
N TRP A 201 -7.90 16.81 -23.07
CA TRP A 201 -6.60 16.25 -22.70
C TRP A 201 -6.13 15.35 -23.83
N VAL A 202 -4.86 15.54 -24.18
CA VAL A 202 -4.14 14.77 -25.19
C VAL A 202 -2.89 14.20 -24.56
N PRO A 203 -2.42 13.03 -25.03
CA PRO A 203 -1.13 12.52 -24.66
C PRO A 203 -0.01 13.54 -24.91
N THR A 204 0.84 13.76 -23.91
CA THR A 204 1.97 14.69 -24.04
C THR A 204 3.09 14.16 -24.93
N ALA A 205 3.14 12.84 -25.18
CA ALA A 205 4.09 12.20 -26.08
C ALA A 205 3.94 12.64 -27.55
N ASP A 206 2.77 13.13 -27.95
CA ASP A 206 2.50 13.56 -29.33
C ASP A 206 3.16 14.92 -29.68
N TYR A 207 3.69 15.67 -28.71
CA TYR A 207 4.24 17.02 -28.89
C TYR A 207 5.78 17.11 -28.73
N GLY A 208 6.49 15.98 -28.56
CA GLY A 208 7.94 15.93 -28.34
C GLY A 208 8.32 14.82 -27.35
N MET A 209 9.58 14.78 -26.86
CA MET A 209 9.97 13.83 -25.80
C MET A 209 8.99 13.96 -24.64
N SER A 210 8.06 13.00 -24.56
CA SER A 210 7.66 12.47 -23.26
C SER A 210 8.97 12.05 -22.64
N ILE A 211 9.52 12.86 -21.74
CA ILE A 211 10.30 12.30 -20.66
C ILE A 211 9.20 11.70 -19.81
N PRO A 212 8.94 10.40 -19.94
CA PRO A 212 7.98 9.80 -19.07
C PRO A 212 8.57 10.01 -17.68
N LEU A 213 7.76 10.54 -16.78
CA LEU A 213 8.11 10.59 -15.37
C LEU A 213 8.33 9.17 -14.79
N ASN A 214 7.98 8.14 -15.57
CA ASN A 214 8.28 6.74 -15.32
C ASN A 214 9.62 6.33 -15.99
N GLN A 215 10.42 5.53 -15.27
CA GLN A 215 11.57 4.81 -15.85
C GLN A 215 11.17 3.51 -16.58
N VAL A 216 9.87 3.20 -16.67
CA VAL A 216 9.36 2.01 -17.37
C VAL A 216 9.54 2.15 -18.89
N THR A 217 9.32 3.36 -19.42
CA THR A 217 9.44 3.62 -20.86
C THR A 217 10.89 3.54 -21.33
N GLN A 218 11.87 3.86 -20.46
CA GLN A 218 13.29 3.69 -20.79
C GLN A 218 13.74 2.22 -20.79
N MET A 219 13.18 1.36 -19.93
CA MET A 219 13.48 -0.08 -19.97
C MET A 219 12.77 -0.79 -21.13
N VAL A 220 11.52 -0.46 -21.42
CA VAL A 220 10.80 -1.08 -22.57
C VAL A 220 11.47 -0.67 -23.89
N GLN A 221 11.94 0.56 -24.02
CA GLN A 221 12.75 0.98 -25.18
C GLN A 221 14.11 0.26 -25.27
N LEU A 222 14.68 -0.20 -24.15
CA LEU A 222 15.90 -1.02 -24.13
C LEU A 222 15.64 -2.50 -24.49
N PHE A 223 14.39 -2.95 -24.46
CA PHE A 223 13.97 -4.31 -24.86
C PHE A 223 13.17 -4.33 -26.18
N GLU A 224 12.99 -3.18 -26.84
CA GLU A 224 12.27 -3.04 -28.12
C GLU A 224 13.16 -3.28 -29.36
N GLU A 225 14.45 -3.58 -29.18
CA GLU A 225 15.27 -4.16 -30.25
C GLU A 225 15.01 -5.68 -30.34
N ASP A 226 13.96 -6.00 -31.11
CA ASP A 226 13.72 -7.29 -31.79
C ASP A 226 13.41 -8.55 -30.94
N ASP A 227 12.17 -8.78 -30.43
CA ASP A 227 11.60 -10.18 -30.44
C ASP A 227 10.14 -10.45 -29.96
N TRP A 228 9.23 -9.49 -29.75
CA TRP A 228 7.94 -9.86 -29.10
C TRP A 228 6.88 -10.54 -30.00
N ARG A 229 7.15 -10.85 -31.27
CA ARG A 229 6.09 -11.28 -32.22
C ARG A 229 5.53 -12.71 -32.03
N GLU A 230 6.02 -13.50 -31.08
CA GLU A 230 5.48 -14.85 -30.86
C GLU A 230 5.38 -15.24 -29.37
N VAL A 231 4.58 -14.52 -28.58
CA VAL A 231 4.01 -15.14 -27.36
C VAL A 231 2.63 -15.65 -27.73
N ARG A 232 2.58 -16.94 -28.13
CA ARG A 232 1.32 -17.68 -28.25
C ARG A 232 0.60 -17.62 -26.91
N GLU A 233 -0.68 -17.23 -26.96
CA GLU A 233 -1.71 -17.59 -25.99
C GLU A 233 -1.51 -19.06 -25.61
N SER A 234 -0.83 -19.33 -24.50
CA SER A 234 -0.80 -20.66 -23.91
C SER A 234 -1.68 -20.58 -22.68
N ASP A 235 -2.83 -21.26 -22.79
CA ASP A 235 -3.82 -21.59 -21.77
C ASP A 235 -3.39 -21.20 -20.34
N GLU A 236 -3.67 -19.93 -19.99
CA GLU A 236 -3.39 -19.42 -18.67
C GLU A 236 -4.28 -20.13 -17.65
N LEU A 237 -3.64 -20.62 -16.60
CA LEU A 237 -4.26 -20.97 -15.34
C LEU A 237 -5.13 -19.79 -14.87
N ARG A 238 -6.42 -19.82 -15.19
CA ARG A 238 -7.42 -18.95 -14.55
C ARG A 238 -7.55 -19.40 -13.10
N SER A 239 -6.79 -18.79 -12.21
CA SER A 239 -7.19 -18.74 -10.80
C SER A 239 -8.50 -17.97 -10.72
N GLU A 240 -9.43 -18.44 -9.90
CA GLU A 240 -10.69 -17.73 -9.61
C GLU A 240 -10.46 -16.43 -8.80
N TRP A 241 -9.20 -16.15 -8.45
CA TRP A 241 -8.69 -14.97 -7.76
C TRP A 241 -7.66 -14.23 -8.62
N LEU A 242 -7.75 -12.90 -8.69
CA LEU A 242 -6.80 -12.01 -9.35
C LEU A 242 -6.47 -10.86 -8.39
N SER A 243 -5.24 -10.80 -7.91
CA SER A 243 -4.76 -9.68 -7.09
C SER A 243 -4.60 -8.38 -7.88
N ASP A 244 -4.39 -7.27 -7.16
CA ASP A 244 -4.18 -5.97 -7.77
C ASP A 244 -3.00 -5.96 -8.75
N ARG A 245 -1.96 -6.72 -8.43
CA ARG A 245 -0.78 -6.85 -9.26
C ARG A 245 -0.99 -7.80 -10.43
N MET A 246 -1.69 -8.92 -10.28
CA MET A 246 -1.99 -9.80 -11.42
C MET A 246 -2.85 -9.08 -12.46
N LEU A 247 -3.77 -8.21 -12.02
CA LEU A 247 -4.53 -7.31 -12.89
C LEU A 247 -3.63 -6.33 -13.65
N LEU A 248 -2.48 -5.96 -13.10
CA LEU A 248 -1.48 -5.10 -13.72
C LEU A 248 -0.69 -5.87 -14.80
N THR A 249 -0.13 -7.02 -14.44
CA THR A 249 0.73 -7.80 -15.35
C THR A 249 -0.03 -8.50 -16.47
N ALA A 250 -1.33 -8.77 -16.27
CA ALA A 250 -2.21 -9.32 -17.30
C ALA A 250 -2.55 -8.33 -18.42
N ARG A 251 -2.24 -7.03 -18.27
CA ARG A 251 -2.50 -6.00 -19.32
C ARG A 251 -1.30 -5.04 -19.52
N PRO A 252 -0.13 -5.53 -20.01
CA PRO A 252 1.10 -4.73 -20.11
C PRO A 252 0.96 -3.47 -20.98
N SER A 253 0.20 -3.55 -22.07
CA SER A 253 0.06 -2.47 -23.07
C SER A 253 -0.68 -1.23 -22.56
N THR A 254 -1.55 -1.36 -21.55
CA THR A 254 -2.28 -0.23 -20.93
C THR A 254 -1.40 0.59 -19.98
N ILE A 255 -0.35 0.00 -19.44
CA ILE A 255 0.58 0.64 -18.48
C ILE A 255 1.73 1.34 -19.22
N THR A 256 2.13 0.78 -20.37
CA THR A 256 3.27 1.27 -21.15
C THR A 256 2.89 2.25 -22.26
N ASN A 257 1.59 2.41 -22.57
CA ASN A 257 1.14 3.32 -23.60
C ASN A 257 1.04 4.76 -23.06
N PRO A 258 1.96 5.67 -23.46
CA PRO A 258 1.93 7.08 -23.03
C PRO A 258 0.68 7.82 -23.51
N ASN A 259 -0.12 7.20 -24.37
CA ASN A 259 -1.35 7.74 -24.91
C ASN A 259 -2.61 7.36 -24.12
N THR A 260 -2.47 6.70 -22.97
CA THR A 260 -3.61 6.26 -22.15
C THR A 260 -3.70 7.08 -20.86
N ALA A 261 -4.92 7.50 -20.50
CA ALA A 261 -5.17 8.11 -19.21
C ALA A 261 -4.91 7.11 -18.08
N LEU A 262 -4.29 7.58 -17.01
CA LEU A 262 -4.01 6.77 -15.84
C LEU A 262 -5.31 6.53 -15.04
N GLU A 263 -5.66 5.26 -14.82
CA GLU A 263 -6.78 4.83 -13.96
C GLU A 263 -8.13 5.57 -14.23
N PRO A 264 -8.65 5.60 -15.48
CA PRO A 264 -9.86 6.38 -15.80
C PRO A 264 -11.11 5.92 -15.03
N GLY A 265 -11.14 4.64 -14.61
CA GLY A 265 -12.21 4.08 -13.78
C GLY A 265 -12.06 4.30 -12.28
N TRP A 266 -11.03 5.03 -11.80
CA TRP A 266 -10.75 5.17 -10.35
C TRP A 266 -11.93 5.71 -9.55
N ARG A 267 -12.71 6.61 -10.16
CA ARG A 267 -13.91 7.23 -9.56
C ARG A 267 -15.01 6.24 -9.17
N HIS A 268 -14.95 4.99 -9.63
CA HIS A 268 -15.96 3.96 -9.40
C HIS A 268 -15.66 3.06 -8.21
N LEU A 269 -14.46 3.16 -7.64
CA LEU A 269 -14.10 2.45 -6.42
C LEU A 269 -14.97 2.91 -5.25
N ARG A 270 -15.22 2.02 -4.30
CA ARG A 270 -15.85 2.35 -3.02
C ARG A 270 -14.91 3.28 -2.21
N PRO A 271 -15.30 4.53 -1.91
CA PRO A 271 -14.54 5.38 -1.00
C PRO A 271 -14.62 4.83 0.42
N PHE A 272 -13.60 5.07 1.25
CA PHE A 272 -13.63 4.61 2.65
C PHE A 272 -14.62 5.41 3.51
N VAL A 273 -14.69 6.73 3.31
CA VAL A 273 -15.47 7.65 4.16
C VAL A 273 -16.50 8.45 3.37
N LEU A 274 -16.17 8.91 2.15
CA LEU A 274 -17.08 9.71 1.35
C LEU A 274 -18.35 8.92 1.02
N SER A 275 -19.50 9.59 1.14
CA SER A 275 -20.78 9.02 0.73
C SER A 275 -20.88 8.84 -0.79
N SER A 276 -20.22 9.74 -1.53
CA SER A 276 -19.98 9.65 -2.96
C SER A 276 -18.81 10.55 -3.34
N VAL A 277 -18.16 10.31 -4.48
CA VAL A 277 -17.09 11.19 -5.00
C VAL A 277 -17.57 12.61 -5.31
N ALA A 278 -18.88 12.83 -5.45
CA ALA A 278 -19.47 14.15 -5.70
C ALA A 278 -19.47 15.06 -4.46
N GLU A 279 -19.28 14.50 -3.27
CA GLU A 279 -19.22 15.25 -1.99
C GLU A 279 -18.10 16.28 -1.97
N VAL A 280 -17.02 16.02 -2.73
CA VAL A 280 -15.82 16.86 -2.81
C VAL A 280 -15.56 17.39 -4.23
N ALA A 281 -16.60 17.45 -5.07
CA ALA A 281 -16.45 17.93 -6.45
C ALA A 281 -15.99 19.40 -6.47
N PRO A 282 -14.85 19.74 -7.09
CA PRO A 282 -14.40 21.12 -7.19
C PRO A 282 -15.26 21.90 -8.21
N PRO A 283 -15.19 23.25 -8.22
CA PRO A 283 -15.65 24.02 -9.35
C PRO A 283 -15.06 23.50 -10.66
N GLY A 284 -15.85 23.49 -11.73
CA GLY A 284 -15.37 23.07 -13.04
C GLY A 284 -14.25 23.99 -13.56
N PRO A 285 -13.37 23.50 -14.44
CA PRO A 285 -12.31 24.32 -15.03
C PRO A 285 -12.90 25.40 -15.95
N TYR A 286 -12.12 26.45 -16.22
CA TYR A 286 -12.49 27.41 -17.25
C TYR A 286 -12.63 26.70 -18.60
N PRO A 287 -13.66 27.04 -19.41
CA PRO A 287 -13.77 26.53 -20.77
C PRO A 287 -12.52 26.87 -21.56
N TYR A 288 -12.07 25.94 -22.41
CA TYR A 288 -10.97 26.21 -23.34
C TYR A 288 -11.25 27.47 -24.16
N ALA A 289 -10.30 28.39 -24.19
CA ALA A 289 -10.36 29.60 -24.96
C ALA A 289 -8.95 30.11 -25.30
N THR A 290 -8.79 30.66 -26.51
CA THR A 290 -7.53 31.26 -26.97
C THR A 290 -7.55 32.78 -26.94
N ASP A 291 -8.68 33.38 -26.55
CA ASP A 291 -8.83 34.82 -26.36
C ASP A 291 -7.96 35.28 -25.18
N PRO A 292 -7.04 36.24 -25.37
CA PRO A 292 -6.22 36.80 -24.29
C PRO A 292 -7.01 37.37 -23.10
N GLU A 293 -8.27 37.75 -23.31
CA GLU A 293 -9.14 38.24 -22.24
C GLU A 293 -9.87 37.13 -21.48
N SER A 294 -9.74 35.87 -21.91
CA SER A 294 -10.35 34.72 -21.22
C SER A 294 -9.53 34.30 -20.00
N ASP A 295 -10.21 33.77 -18.98
CA ASP A 295 -9.55 33.26 -17.78
C ASP A 295 -8.68 32.02 -18.09
N PHE A 296 -9.10 31.15 -19.02
CA PHE A 296 -8.29 30.03 -19.49
C PHE A 296 -6.95 30.49 -20.09
N TYR A 297 -6.96 31.51 -20.94
CA TYR A 297 -5.73 32.04 -21.54
C TYR A 297 -4.82 32.65 -20.48
N ARG A 298 -5.39 33.39 -19.50
CA ARG A 298 -4.61 34.01 -18.42
C ARG A 298 -3.88 32.96 -17.58
N ASP A 299 -4.57 31.89 -17.19
CA ASP A 299 -3.96 30.77 -16.44
C ASP A 299 -2.87 30.07 -17.27
N ALA A 300 -3.13 29.77 -18.55
CA ALA A 300 -2.14 29.16 -19.44
C ALA A 300 -0.91 30.06 -19.68
N TYR A 301 -1.14 31.36 -19.83
CA TYR A 301 -0.09 32.35 -20.00
C TYR A 301 0.74 32.54 -18.73
N GLU A 302 0.13 32.42 -17.55
CA GLU A 302 0.87 32.41 -16.29
C GLU A 302 1.87 31.26 -16.24
N VAL A 303 1.46 30.03 -16.55
CA VAL A 303 2.35 28.86 -16.61
C VAL A 303 3.52 29.11 -17.57
N TYR A 304 3.22 29.63 -18.77
CA TYR A 304 4.25 29.99 -19.75
C TYR A 304 5.22 31.04 -19.18
N ARG A 305 4.71 32.12 -18.60
CA ARG A 305 5.52 33.22 -18.06
C ARG A 305 6.44 32.75 -16.94
N VAL A 306 5.89 32.01 -15.96
CA VAL A 306 6.66 31.44 -14.84
C VAL A 306 7.76 30.51 -15.35
N SER A 307 7.48 29.70 -16.38
CA SER A 307 8.49 28.81 -16.98
C SER A 307 9.72 29.54 -17.55
N LYS A 308 9.60 30.83 -17.89
CA LYS A 308 10.71 31.64 -18.42
C LYS A 308 11.58 32.28 -17.33
N GLU A 309 11.11 32.30 -16.10
CA GLU A 309 11.70 33.06 -15.00
C GLU A 309 11.97 32.17 -13.76
N LEU A 310 12.03 30.85 -13.94
CA LEU A 310 12.26 29.89 -12.85
C LEU A 310 13.60 30.14 -12.15
N THR A 311 13.55 30.22 -10.82
CA THR A 311 14.71 30.28 -9.94
C THR A 311 15.18 28.88 -9.55
N GLY A 312 16.38 28.78 -8.98
CA GLY A 312 16.87 27.51 -8.44
C GLY A 312 15.98 26.94 -7.32
N PHE A 313 15.32 27.81 -6.54
CA PHE A 313 14.36 27.39 -5.53
C PHE A 313 13.09 26.81 -6.15
N ASP A 314 12.60 27.38 -7.26
CA ASP A 314 11.43 26.86 -7.96
C ASP A 314 11.68 25.47 -8.54
N PHE A 315 12.86 25.25 -9.14
CA PHE A 315 13.28 23.93 -9.60
C PHE A 315 13.37 22.91 -8.46
N ALA A 316 14.02 23.27 -7.36
CA ALA A 316 14.15 22.39 -6.20
C ALA A 316 12.77 22.03 -5.62
N THR A 317 11.87 23.00 -5.53
CA THR A 317 10.50 22.80 -5.03
C THR A 317 9.71 21.89 -5.95
N GLY A 318 9.77 22.10 -7.27
CA GLY A 318 9.09 21.25 -8.24
C GLY A 318 9.59 19.81 -8.21
N HIS A 319 10.90 19.60 -8.08
CA HIS A 319 11.48 18.26 -7.96
C HIS A 319 11.15 17.59 -6.63
N TYR A 320 11.11 18.34 -5.52
CA TYR A 320 10.80 17.81 -4.20
C TYR A 320 9.37 17.24 -4.12
N TRP A 321 8.40 17.91 -4.74
CA TRP A 321 6.98 17.49 -4.75
C TRP A 321 6.59 16.64 -5.96
N ALA A 322 7.53 16.27 -6.82
CA ALA A 322 7.23 15.54 -8.05
C ALA A 322 6.71 14.12 -7.76
N ASP A 323 7.23 13.47 -6.72
CA ASP A 323 6.78 12.17 -6.19
C ASP A 323 6.49 11.12 -7.27
N LEU A 324 7.53 10.86 -8.06
CA LEU A 324 7.45 10.05 -9.27
C LEU A 324 7.42 8.55 -8.96
N PRO A 325 6.56 7.77 -9.63
CA PRO A 325 6.58 6.31 -9.54
C PRO A 325 7.96 5.74 -9.85
N ALA A 326 8.35 4.69 -9.11
CA ALA A 326 9.68 4.04 -9.18
C ALA A 326 10.87 4.87 -8.67
N GLN A 327 10.68 6.16 -8.35
CA GLN A 327 11.69 6.99 -7.67
C GLN A 327 11.31 7.23 -6.21
N THR A 328 10.00 7.25 -5.93
CA THR A 328 9.41 7.56 -4.63
C THR A 328 8.23 6.61 -4.37
N GLY A 329 7.72 6.63 -3.13
CA GLY A 329 6.47 5.99 -2.73
C GLY A 329 5.22 6.79 -3.13
N THR A 330 5.33 7.71 -4.09
CA THR A 330 4.27 8.62 -4.57
C THR A 330 3.83 9.65 -3.51
N PRO A 331 2.95 10.63 -3.83
CA PRO A 331 2.52 11.63 -2.85
C PRO A 331 1.93 11.03 -1.58
N ALA A 332 1.17 9.93 -1.68
CA ALA A 332 0.59 9.28 -0.51
C ALA A 332 1.67 8.78 0.47
N GLY A 333 2.74 8.17 -0.05
CA GLY A 333 3.87 7.73 0.76
C GLY A 333 4.66 8.89 1.36
N HIS A 334 4.84 9.98 0.61
CA HIS A 334 5.47 11.20 1.12
C HIS A 334 4.68 11.79 2.31
N TRP A 335 3.34 11.87 2.20
CA TRP A 335 2.50 12.34 3.31
C TRP A 335 2.57 11.44 4.55
N LEU A 336 2.71 10.11 4.39
CA LEU A 336 2.97 9.20 5.52
C LEU A 336 4.33 9.50 6.17
N LYS A 337 5.38 9.75 5.39
CA LYS A 337 6.70 10.14 5.91
C LYS A 337 6.64 11.47 6.67
N ILE A 338 5.84 12.43 6.22
CA ILE A 338 5.57 13.69 6.93
C ILE A 338 4.83 13.43 8.26
N ALA A 339 3.82 12.54 8.26
CA ALA A 339 3.11 12.18 9.47
C ALA A 339 4.07 11.57 10.52
N MET A 340 4.97 10.67 10.11
CA MET A 340 5.98 10.09 11.00
C MET A 340 6.98 11.11 11.54
N ALA A 341 7.44 12.05 10.70
CA ALA A 341 8.29 13.15 11.16
C ALA A 341 7.60 14.01 12.22
N THR A 342 6.27 14.13 12.16
CA THR A 342 5.50 14.86 13.19
C THR A 342 5.41 14.05 14.48
N VAL A 343 5.22 12.73 14.42
CA VAL A 343 5.22 11.86 15.61
C VAL A 343 6.54 12.00 16.36
N GLU A 344 7.68 11.92 15.67
CA GLU A 344 9.03 12.09 16.24
C GLU A 344 9.23 13.42 16.97
N GLN A 345 8.72 14.50 16.39
CA GLN A 345 8.86 15.84 16.98
C GLN A 345 8.04 16.02 18.25
N ASN A 346 7.03 15.16 18.47
CA ASN A 346 6.08 15.27 19.59
C ASN A 346 6.23 14.14 20.62
N GLU A 347 7.11 13.15 20.40
CA GLU A 347 7.57 12.25 21.46
C GLU A 347 8.49 13.02 22.42
N VAL A 348 7.92 13.51 23.53
CA VAL A 348 8.60 14.20 24.63
C VAL A 348 8.75 13.30 25.85
#